data_AF-A0A832TCZ4-F1
#
_entry.id   AF-A0A832TCZ4-F1
#
_cell.length_a   1.000
_cell.length_b   1.000
_cell.length_c   1.000
_cell.angle_alpha   90.00
_cell.angle_beta   90.00
_cell.angle_gamma   90.00
#
_symmetry.space_group_name_H-M   'P 1'
#
loop_
_entity.id
_entity.type
_entity.pdbx_description
1 polymer ?
#
loop_
_entity_poly.entity_id
_entity_poly.type
_entity_poly.pdbx_seq_one_letter_code
_entity_poly.pdbx_strand_id
1 'polypeptide(L)'
;MTRDMNELKMKGKHLEPIVRLGKNGLTESAMEQIKKALMKRELIKVKFLRSFTESNDRKEAAKQIAEQLKATLVEQVGLVAVYFKPGGRPQAPQTPKTPQKPHNPHTRYRDRKVTRRGRREQQYL
;
A
#
# COMPACT_ATOMS: atom_id res chain seq x y z
N MET A 1 23.66 22.36 -3.84
CA MET A 1 22.28 22.90 -3.70
C MET A 1 21.33 21.75 -3.46
N THR A 2 20.98 21.53 -2.20
CA THR A 2 20.01 20.51 -1.77
C THR A 2 18.61 21.03 -2.11
N ARG A 3 17.79 20.28 -2.86
CA ARG A 3 16.41 20.69 -3.18
C ARG A 3 15.62 20.84 -1.88
N ASP A 4 15.02 22.00 -1.65
CA ASP A 4 14.30 22.30 -0.40
C ASP A 4 13.02 21.50 -0.28
N MET A 5 12.80 20.91 0.90
CA MET A 5 11.63 20.06 1.17
C MET A 5 10.33 20.86 1.04
N ASN A 6 10.36 22.16 1.36
CA ASN A 6 9.20 23.04 1.25
C ASN A 6 8.85 23.34 -0.22
N GLU A 7 9.84 23.52 -1.09
CA GLU A 7 9.62 23.70 -2.53
C GLU A 7 8.98 22.46 -3.16
N LEU A 8 9.43 21.27 -2.78
CA LEU A 8 8.85 20.00 -3.25
C LEU A 8 7.40 19.85 -2.82
N LYS A 9 7.05 20.27 -1.59
CA LYS A 9 5.65 20.30 -1.12
C LYS A 9 4.81 21.28 -1.93
N MET A 10 5.30 22.50 -2.16
CA MET A 10 4.58 23.50 -2.97
C MET A 10 4.35 22.99 -4.40
N LYS A 11 5.40 22.49 -5.06
CA LYS A 11 5.27 21.86 -6.40
C LYS A 11 4.28 20.70 -6.38
N GLY A 12 4.33 19.88 -5.33
CA GLY A 12 3.40 18.78 -5.08
C GLY A 12 1.94 19.22 -4.99
N LYS A 13 1.63 20.37 -4.38
CA LYS A 13 0.25 20.85 -4.21
C LYS A 13 -0.46 21.10 -5.54
N HIS A 14 0.22 21.70 -6.51
CA HIS A 14 -0.33 22.01 -7.83
C HIS A 14 -0.38 20.80 -8.78
N LEU A 15 0.29 19.69 -8.45
CA LEU A 15 0.26 18.49 -9.28
C LEU A 15 -1.03 17.70 -9.10
N GLU A 16 -1.57 17.19 -10.21
CA GLU A 16 -2.69 16.27 -10.17
C GLU A 16 -2.25 14.83 -9.85
N PRO A 17 -3.08 14.04 -9.15
CA PRO A 17 -2.79 12.65 -8.88
C PRO A 17 -2.82 11.82 -10.18
N ILE A 18 -1.66 11.29 -10.56
CA ILE A 18 -1.49 10.51 -11.81
C ILE A 18 -1.97 9.07 -11.63
N VAL A 19 -1.76 8.51 -10.43
CA VAL A 19 -2.13 7.13 -10.11
C VAL A 19 -3.16 7.11 -8.98
N ARG A 20 -4.16 6.25 -9.12
CA ARG A 20 -5.23 6.03 -8.13
C ARG A 20 -5.25 4.56 -7.70
N LEU A 21 -5.15 4.29 -6.41
CA LEU A 21 -5.14 2.94 -5.84
C LEU A 21 -6.53 2.57 -5.32
N GLY A 22 -7.14 1.52 -5.88
CA GLY A 22 -8.51 1.08 -5.62
C GLY A 22 -8.63 -0.14 -4.71
N LYS A 23 -9.71 -0.92 -4.88
CA LYS A 23 -10.00 -2.15 -4.12
C LYS A 23 -8.87 -3.19 -4.17
N ASN A 24 -8.20 -3.33 -5.30
CA ASN A 24 -7.08 -4.29 -5.46
C ASN A 24 -5.78 -3.82 -4.78
N GLY A 25 -5.73 -2.58 -4.29
CA GLY A 25 -4.59 -2.04 -3.57
C GLY A 25 -3.29 -1.95 -4.37
N LEU A 26 -2.16 -2.28 -3.73
CA LEU A 26 -0.85 -2.35 -4.35
C LEU A 26 -0.78 -3.60 -5.25
N THR A 27 -1.25 -3.48 -6.49
CA THR A 27 -1.00 -4.49 -7.53
C THR A 27 0.33 -4.22 -8.24
N GLU A 28 0.89 -5.25 -8.88
CA GLU A 28 2.10 -5.11 -9.70
C GLU A 28 1.91 -4.07 -10.82
N SER A 29 0.75 -4.08 -11.48
CA SER A 29 0.42 -3.08 -12.50
C SER A 29 0.39 -1.66 -11.95
N ALA A 30 -0.17 -1.45 -10.75
CA ALA A 30 -0.18 -0.14 -10.11
C ALA A 30 1.25 0.29 -9.74
N MET A 31 2.06 -0.61 -9.19
CA MET A 31 3.47 -0.35 -8.88
C MET A 31 4.27 0.04 -10.14
N GLU A 32 4.04 -0.66 -11.25
CA GLU A 32 4.70 -0.35 -12.52
C GLU A 32 4.28 1.00 -13.09
N GLN A 33 3.00 1.36 -12.99
CA GLN A 33 2.50 2.68 -13.38
C GLN A 33 3.13 3.80 -12.54
N ILE A 34 3.19 3.62 -11.21
CA ILE A 34 3.82 4.59 -10.30
C ILE A 34 5.29 4.74 -10.67
N LYS A 35 6.00 3.63 -10.89
CA LYS A 35 7.41 3.62 -11.33
C LYS A 35 7.60 4.39 -12.65
N LYS A 36 6.80 4.10 -13.67
CA LYS A 36 6.85 4.78 -14.98
C LYS A 36 6.57 6.28 -14.85
N ALA A 37 5.59 6.67 -14.04
CA ALA A 37 5.28 8.08 -13.81
C ALA A 37 6.41 8.82 -13.07
N LEU A 38 6.96 8.18 -12.04
CA LEU A 38 8.05 8.70 -11.21
C LEU A 38 9.35 8.85 -12.01
N MET A 39 9.59 7.96 -12.98
CA MET A 39 10.70 8.09 -13.95
C MET A 39 10.55 9.28 -14.90
N LYS A 40 9.31 9.63 -15.30
CA LYS A 40 9.07 10.72 -16.27
C LYS A 40 9.06 12.11 -15.63
N ARG A 41 8.60 12.24 -14.38
CA ARG A 41 8.27 13.54 -13.78
C ARG A 41 9.07 13.88 -12.53
N GLU A 42 9.91 12.97 -12.02
CA GLU A 42 10.68 13.06 -10.75
C GLU A 42 9.83 13.25 -9.47
N LEU A 43 8.67 13.91 -9.57
CA LEU A 43 7.71 14.21 -8.52
C LEU A 43 6.32 13.75 -8.99
N ILE A 44 5.68 12.88 -8.22
CA ILE A 44 4.34 12.38 -8.54
C ILE A 44 3.44 12.38 -7.32
N LYS A 45 2.15 12.49 -7.59
CA LYS A 45 1.08 12.41 -6.60
C LYS A 45 0.28 11.13 -6.83
N VAL A 46 0.11 10.34 -5.77
CA VAL A 46 -0.68 9.10 -5.77
C VAL A 46 -1.86 9.28 -4.83
N LYS A 47 -3.05 8.93 -5.30
CA LYS A 47 -4.30 9.01 -4.53
C LYS A 47 -4.76 7.61 -4.14
N PHE A 48 -4.88 7.36 -2.86
CA PHE A 48 -5.55 6.19 -2.30
C PHE A 48 -7.06 6.41 -2.34
N LEU A 49 -7.82 5.47 -2.92
CA LEU A 49 -9.27 5.51 -2.88
C LEU A 49 -9.78 5.04 -1.51
N ARG A 50 -11.01 5.39 -1.18
CA ARG A 50 -11.61 5.02 0.11
C ARG A 50 -11.64 3.50 0.33
N SER A 51 -11.93 2.74 -0.74
CA SER A 51 -11.91 1.28 -0.71
C SER A 51 -10.55 0.67 -0.40
N PHE A 52 -9.45 1.39 -0.63
CA PHE A 52 -8.13 0.94 -0.21
C PHE A 52 -7.98 1.01 1.32
N THR A 53 -8.52 2.06 1.93
CA THR A 53 -8.39 2.31 3.38
C THR A 53 -9.24 1.40 4.25
N GLU A 54 -10.22 0.72 3.65
CA GLU A 54 -11.06 -0.26 4.37
C GLU A 54 -10.32 -1.57 4.65
N SER A 55 -9.32 -1.91 3.83
CA SER A 55 -8.59 -3.18 3.95
C SER A 55 -7.10 -3.01 4.25
N ASN A 56 -6.53 -1.81 4.05
CA ASN A 56 -5.11 -1.56 4.21
C ASN A 56 -4.82 -0.20 4.87
N ASP A 57 -3.75 -0.16 5.65
CA ASP A 57 -3.22 1.06 6.21
C ASP A 57 -2.55 1.93 5.15
N ARG A 58 -3.13 3.10 4.89
CA ARG A 58 -2.59 4.10 3.93
C ARG A 58 -1.16 4.53 4.24
N LYS A 59 -0.77 4.57 5.53
CA LYS A 59 0.59 4.94 5.96
C LYS A 59 1.58 3.83 5.62
N GLU A 60 1.20 2.59 5.93
CA GLU A 60 2.03 1.42 5.65
C GLU A 60 2.20 1.22 4.15
N ALA A 61 1.11 1.32 3.39
CA ALA A 61 1.13 1.29 1.94
C ALA A 61 2.01 2.39 1.33
N ALA A 62 1.92 3.62 1.84
CA ALA A 62 2.74 4.71 1.34
C ALA A 62 4.24 4.46 1.60
N LYS A 63 4.56 3.91 2.78
CA LYS A 63 5.93 3.54 3.14
C LYS A 63 6.45 2.40 2.28
N GLN A 64 5.63 1.37 2.04
CA GLN A 64 5.96 0.25 1.14
C GLN A 64 6.25 0.73 -0.29
N ILE A 65 5.43 1.64 -0.83
CA ILE A 65 5.66 2.24 -2.16
C ILE A 65 7.01 2.97 -2.20
N ALA A 66 7.29 3.79 -1.18
CA ALA A 66 8.54 4.53 -1.07
C ALA A 66 9.76 3.60 -1.03
N GLU A 67 9.72 2.54 -0.21
CA GLU A 67 10.79 1.56 -0.10
C GLU A 67 11.00 0.77 -1.40
N GLN A 68 9.92 0.27 -2.02
CA GLN A 68 10.01 -0.51 -3.26
C GLN A 68 10.53 0.31 -4.44
N LEU A 69 10.14 1.59 -4.55
CA LEU A 69 10.56 2.47 -5.65
C LEU A 69 11.88 3.19 -5.40
N LYS A 70 12.44 3.05 -4.18
CA LYS A 70 13.55 3.87 -3.67
C LYS A 70 13.27 5.35 -3.90
N ALA A 71 12.08 5.78 -3.50
CA ALA A 71 11.60 7.15 -3.62
C ALA A 71 11.44 7.76 -2.23
N THR A 72 11.59 9.07 -2.14
CA THR A 72 11.39 9.81 -0.90
C THR A 72 9.92 10.21 -0.78
N LEU A 73 9.27 9.81 0.33
CA LEU A 73 7.95 10.32 0.69
C LEU A 73 8.12 11.76 1.18
N VAL A 74 7.62 12.73 0.41
CA VAL A 74 7.72 14.16 0.74
C VAL A 74 6.62 14.57 1.72
N GLU A 75 5.40 14.12 1.43
CA GLU A 75 4.23 14.49 2.19
C GLU A 75 3.13 13.44 2.02
N GLN A 76 2.36 13.20 3.08
CA GLN A 76 1.17 12.39 3.04
C GLN A 76 0.00 13.19 3.64
N VAL A 77 -0.94 13.59 2.78
CA VAL A 77 -2.12 14.37 3.17
C VAL A 77 -3.36 13.51 2.98
N GLY A 78 -3.89 13.00 4.09
CA GLY A 78 -5.10 12.18 4.09
C GLY A 78 -4.98 10.96 3.18
N LEU A 79 -5.69 10.97 2.06
CA LEU A 79 -5.71 9.92 1.04
C LEU A 79 -4.70 10.13 -0.10
N VAL A 80 -3.82 11.13 0.00
CA VAL A 80 -2.90 11.49 -1.06
C VAL A 80 -1.47 11.43 -0.54
N ALA A 81 -0.57 10.81 -1.29
CA ALA A 81 0.86 10.79 -1.00
C ALA A 81 1.65 11.41 -2.15
N VAL A 82 2.68 12.17 -1.81
CA VAL A 82 3.59 12.84 -2.74
C VAL A 82 4.95 12.16 -2.63
N TYR A 83 5.43 11.63 -3.74
CA TYR A 83 6.72 10.96 -3.85
C TYR A 83 7.65 11.74 -4.75
N PHE A 84 8.88 11.90 -4.29
CA PHE A 84 9.96 12.53 -5.03
C PHE A 84 11.13 11.58 -5.20
N LYS A 85 11.70 11.56 -6.40
CA LYS A 85 12.95 10.88 -6.68
C LYS A 85 13.78 11.79 -7.58
N PRO A 86 14.88 12.37 -7.06
CA PRO A 86 15.79 13.15 -7.89
C PRO A 86 16.39 12.22 -8.95
N GLY A 87 16.33 12.65 -10.21
CA GLY A 87 16.66 11.86 -11.38
C GLY A 87 18.02 11.16 -11.29
N GLY A 88 18.05 9.91 -11.73
CA GLY A 88 19.28 9.12 -11.79
C GLY A 88 19.13 7.95 -12.74
N ARG A 89 19.16 8.25 -14.05
CA ARG A 89 19.29 7.32 -15.19
C ARG A 89 18.18 6.25 -15.30
N PRO A 90 18.02 5.59 -16.47
CA PRO A 90 17.21 4.37 -16.56
C PRO A 90 17.81 3.29 -15.66
N GLN A 91 17.40 3.25 -14.39
CA GLN A 91 17.66 2.09 -13.56
C GLN A 91 16.78 0.96 -14.08
N ALA A 92 17.45 -0.07 -14.62
CA ALA A 92 16.88 -1.33 -15.05
C ALA A 92 15.80 -1.83 -14.07
N PRO A 93 14.80 -2.59 -14.55
CA PRO A 93 13.67 -3.01 -13.73
C PRO A 93 14.15 -3.70 -12.45
N GLN A 94 14.16 -2.95 -11.35
CA GLN A 94 14.45 -3.51 -10.03
C GLN A 94 13.43 -4.62 -9.79
N THR A 95 13.94 -5.83 -9.70
CA THR A 95 13.19 -7.06 -9.44
C THR A 95 12.40 -6.92 -8.14
N PRO A 96 11.17 -7.47 -8.07
CA PRO A 96 10.34 -7.36 -6.89
C PRO A 96 11.00 -8.13 -5.73
N LYS A 97 11.39 -7.40 -4.70
CA LYS A 97 11.76 -7.99 -3.41
C LYS A 97 10.49 -8.03 -2.58
N THR A 98 9.78 -9.15 -2.63
CA THR A 98 8.66 -9.49 -1.74
C THR A 98 9.19 -9.50 -0.29
N PRO A 99 8.48 -8.85 0.65
CA PRO A 99 7.57 -9.61 1.49
C PRO A 99 6.23 -8.89 1.65
N GLN A 100 5.21 -9.34 0.91
CA GLN A 100 3.84 -9.19 1.39
C GLN A 100 3.70 -10.16 2.56
N LYS A 101 3.73 -9.62 3.79
CA LYS A 101 3.13 -10.34 4.91
C LYS A 101 1.63 -10.44 4.62
N PRO A 102 1.00 -11.61 4.77
CA PRO A 102 -0.45 -11.67 4.79
C PRO A 102 -0.92 -10.86 6.01
N HIS A 103 -1.48 -9.68 5.80
CA HIS A 103 -2.21 -8.98 6.85
C HIS A 103 -3.53 -9.72 7.02
N ASN A 104 -3.52 -10.74 7.88
CA ASN A 104 -4.74 -11.29 8.43
C ASN A 104 -4.70 -11.17 9.96
N PRO A 105 -5.42 -10.20 10.53
CA PRO A 105 -5.79 -10.25 11.93
C PRO A 105 -7.30 -10.30 12.10
N HIS A 106 -8.07 -10.91 11.19
CA HIS A 106 -9.37 -11.46 11.61
C HIS A 106 -9.20 -12.84 12.25
N THR A 107 -8.36 -12.84 13.27
CA THR A 107 -8.57 -13.68 14.45
C THR A 107 -9.97 -13.40 14.96
N ARG A 108 -10.91 -14.31 14.65
CA ARG A 108 -11.97 -14.86 15.52
C ARG A 108 -13.02 -15.55 14.65
N TYR A 109 -12.69 -16.69 14.04
CA TYR A 109 -13.72 -17.73 13.97
C TYR A 109 -13.78 -18.33 15.36
N ARG A 110 -14.88 -18.02 16.03
CA ARG A 110 -15.13 -18.28 17.43
C ARG A 110 -15.14 -19.80 17.64
N ASP A 111 -14.10 -20.31 18.26
CA ASP A 111 -14.07 -21.63 18.88
C ASP A 111 -15.12 -21.61 20.01
N ARG A 112 -16.39 -21.84 19.65
CA ARG A 112 -17.44 -22.08 20.64
C ARG A 112 -17.52 -23.58 20.84
N LYS A 113 -16.73 -24.04 21.80
CA LYS A 113 -17.00 -25.25 22.59
C LYS A 113 -18.50 -25.35 22.87
N VAL A 114 -19.18 -26.31 22.28
CA VAL A 114 -20.39 -26.89 22.88
C VAL A 114 -19.92 -28.08 23.69
N THR A 115 -19.55 -27.78 24.93
CA THR A 115 -19.36 -28.79 25.96
C THR A 115 -20.71 -29.34 26.41
N ARG A 116 -20.77 -30.68 26.38
CA ARG A 116 -21.15 -31.58 27.49
C ARG A 116 -22.55 -32.20 27.54
N ARG A 117 -22.46 -33.55 27.62
CA ARG A 117 -23.29 -34.54 28.34
C ARG A 117 -24.59 -34.90 27.63
N GLY A 118 -24.94 -36.16 27.40
CA GLY A 118 -24.42 -37.44 27.90
C GLY A 118 -25.60 -38.40 28.10
N ARG A 119 -25.30 -39.71 28.14
CA ARG A 119 -26.22 -40.85 28.42
C ARG A 119 -27.20 -41.17 27.28
N ARG A 120 -27.54 -42.42 26.98
CA ARG A 120 -27.22 -43.76 27.50
C ARG A 120 -27.75 -44.74 26.44
N GLU A 121 -26.98 -45.76 26.10
CA GLU A 121 -27.30 -47.17 26.35
C GLU A 121 -28.49 -47.78 25.58
N GLN A 122 -28.09 -48.79 24.79
CA GLN A 122 -28.64 -50.14 24.74
C GLN A 122 -29.89 -50.47 23.89
N GLN A 123 -29.61 -51.41 22.97
CA GLN A 123 -30.32 -52.64 22.63
C GLN A 123 -31.72 -52.59 21.99
N TYR A 124 -31.98 -53.70 21.30
CA TYR A 124 -33.14 -54.14 20.50
C TYR A 124 -33.00 -53.77 19.02
N LEU A 125 -32.92 -54.71 18.07
CA LEU A 125 -33.03 -56.17 18.06
C LEU A 125 -32.28 -56.67 16.81
#